data_AF-A0A9C6TPJ7-F1
#
_entry.id   AF-A0A9C6TPJ7-F1
#
_cell.length_a   1.000
_cell.length_b   1.000
_cell.length_c   1.000
_cell.angle_alpha   90.00
_cell.angle_beta   90.00
_cell.angle_gamma   90.00
#
_symmetry.space_group_name_H-M   'P 1'
#
loop_
_entity.id
_entity.type
_entity.pdbx_description
1 polymer ?
#
loop_
_entity_poly.entity_id
_entity_poly.type
_entity_poly.pdbx_seq_one_letter_code
_entity_poly.pdbx_strand_id
1 'polypeptide(L)'
;MHALDPRQRHGCGCDGEKTPSWADGASLNCSCSGLQLLSIPPALSDRPIRSLLVQSAGMQILKSSDLNCCRRDLQELTLEDLKNLTHVENGILQDMSQLRSLAMYRLTSLNDIPKEVFETHLPRLRILRIIHSGIRRIPPLNLLGDQILEMVSLKGNANLRFLHPDAFQGIDSLRRLDLSRTAITRLPTRGLENLEHLLLQDTHLLKVFPAAFHFKALQAANLTYPYHCCCAFSHPAAHRPEEYASYQEKLREVQARCSELNTSQVMLPGHRRPRGTGWEDLLLQDADETFHQDNVTLLPGVLEAVCGDLARPRPPVSCSPAPDAFSPCEDLMGNWLLRLAVWLVSVAALLGNGAVLVVLLSPRRRLSVPRFLMCHLAAADLAMGAYLLMLAVMDAVSVGSYFNYAIDWQNGE
;
A
#
# COMPACT_ATOMS: atom_id res chain seq x y z
N MET A 1 22.94 -10.56 -50.76
CA MET A 1 23.31 -9.63 -49.68
C MET A 1 22.15 -8.66 -49.48
N HIS A 2 21.20 -9.00 -48.60
CA HIS A 2 20.16 -8.04 -48.21
C HIS A 2 20.79 -7.01 -47.29
N ALA A 3 20.75 -5.74 -47.69
CA ALA A 3 21.17 -4.63 -46.84
C ALA A 3 20.25 -4.60 -45.61
N LEU A 4 20.81 -4.91 -44.44
CA LEU A 4 20.15 -4.69 -43.16
C LEU A 4 19.91 -3.19 -42.98
N ASP A 5 18.69 -2.83 -42.60
CA ASP A 5 18.25 -1.47 -42.29
C ASP A 5 19.23 -0.82 -41.29
N PRO A 6 19.75 0.39 -41.53
CA PRO A 6 20.63 1.10 -40.59
C PRO A 6 20.05 1.22 -39.17
N ARG A 7 18.73 1.10 -38.97
CA ARG A 7 18.07 1.10 -37.65
C ARG A 7 18.32 -0.17 -36.83
N GLN A 8 18.51 -1.31 -37.50
CA GLN A 8 18.85 -2.59 -36.83
C GLN A 8 20.29 -2.63 -36.29
N ARG A 9 21.17 -1.68 -36.67
CA ARG A 9 22.53 -1.60 -36.11
C ARG A 9 22.55 -1.14 -34.65
N HIS A 10 21.48 -0.51 -34.17
CA HIS A 10 21.36 0.01 -32.80
C HIS A 10 20.34 -0.74 -31.95
N GLY A 11 19.75 -1.83 -32.46
CA GLY A 11 18.85 -2.70 -31.68
C GLY A 11 17.48 -2.11 -31.34
N CYS A 12 17.05 -1.05 -32.04
CA CYS A 12 15.71 -0.47 -31.94
C CYS A 12 14.84 -0.85 -33.16
N GLY A 13 13.55 -1.13 -32.92
CA GLY A 13 12.57 -1.41 -33.97
C GLY A 13 11.15 -1.08 -33.53
N CYS A 14 10.27 -0.78 -34.49
CA CYS A 14 8.86 -0.45 -34.23
C CYS A 14 7.91 -1.39 -34.97
N ASP A 15 6.85 -1.83 -34.29
CA ASP A 15 5.80 -2.67 -34.85
C ASP A 15 4.93 -1.84 -35.80
N GLY A 16 4.82 -2.27 -37.06
CA GLY A 16 3.97 -1.61 -38.06
C GLY A 16 4.71 -0.89 -39.18
N GLU A 17 6.04 -0.95 -39.26
CA GLU A 17 6.77 -0.42 -40.44
C GLU A 17 6.60 -1.28 -41.70
N LYS A 18 6.14 -2.53 -41.56
CA LYS A 18 5.87 -3.44 -42.70
C LYS A 18 4.41 -3.43 -43.18
N THR A 19 3.53 -2.66 -42.54
CA THR A 19 2.12 -2.58 -42.96
C THR A 19 1.94 -1.50 -44.03
N PRO A 20 1.20 -1.78 -45.12
CA PRO A 20 1.06 -0.85 -46.23
C PRO A 20 0.37 0.45 -45.81
N SER A 21 0.74 1.54 -46.49
CA SER A 21 0.46 2.95 -46.17
C SER A 21 -1.01 3.38 -46.16
N TRP A 22 -1.96 2.47 -46.36
CA TRP A 22 -3.41 2.75 -46.34
C TRP A 22 -4.07 2.42 -44.99
N ALA A 23 -3.31 1.87 -44.02
CA ALA A 23 -3.72 1.79 -42.63
C ALA A 23 -3.46 3.13 -41.91
N ASP A 24 -4.15 4.17 -42.36
CA ASP A 24 -4.10 5.51 -41.77
C ASP A 24 -4.68 5.48 -40.35
N GLY A 25 -3.81 5.61 -39.33
CA GLY A 25 -4.19 5.75 -37.93
C GLY A 25 -3.49 4.82 -36.93
N ALA A 26 -2.63 3.90 -37.38
CA ALA A 26 -1.93 2.99 -36.48
C ALA A 26 -0.77 3.69 -35.75
N SER A 27 -0.95 4.03 -34.47
CA SER A 27 0.13 4.44 -33.58
C SER A 27 1.16 3.32 -33.39
N LEU A 28 2.46 3.63 -33.42
CA LEU A 28 3.51 2.63 -33.34
C LEU A 28 3.87 2.25 -31.91
N ASN A 29 4.22 0.98 -31.73
CA ASN A 29 4.88 0.47 -30.52
C ASN A 29 6.35 0.20 -30.87
N CYS A 30 7.26 0.86 -30.18
CA CYS A 30 8.69 0.76 -30.44
C CYS A 30 9.39 0.07 -29.27
N SER A 31 10.36 -0.79 -29.59
CA SER A 31 11.21 -1.47 -28.63
C SER A 31 12.68 -1.26 -28.98
N CYS A 32 13.48 -0.91 -27.99
CA CYS A 32 14.91 -0.66 -28.07
C CYS A 32 15.63 -1.61 -27.13
N SER A 33 16.57 -2.40 -27.66
CA SER A 33 17.31 -3.38 -26.87
C SER A 33 18.75 -3.55 -27.30
N GLY A 34 19.60 -3.97 -26.37
CA GLY A 34 20.98 -4.36 -26.64
C GLY A 34 22.00 -3.62 -25.79
N LEU A 35 23.03 -4.33 -25.34
CA LEU A 35 24.06 -3.80 -24.44
C LEU A 35 24.92 -2.69 -25.05
N GLN A 36 24.93 -2.55 -26.37
CA GLN A 36 25.63 -1.47 -27.07
C GLN A 36 24.80 -0.19 -27.19
N LEU A 37 23.53 -0.22 -26.78
CA LEU A 37 22.65 0.95 -26.80
C LEU A 37 23.01 1.87 -25.62
N LEU A 38 23.73 2.94 -25.93
CA LEU A 38 24.16 3.97 -24.97
C LEU A 38 23.21 5.17 -24.89
N SER A 39 22.42 5.39 -25.94
CA SER A 39 21.44 6.48 -26.07
C SER A 39 20.34 6.06 -27.04
N ILE A 40 19.15 6.62 -26.91
CA ILE A 40 18.04 6.33 -27.83
C ILE A 40 18.27 7.11 -29.13
N PRO A 41 18.14 6.49 -30.32
CA PRO A 41 18.32 7.19 -31.58
C PRO A 41 17.33 8.37 -31.72
N PRO A 42 17.79 9.56 -32.15
CA PRO A 42 16.93 10.76 -32.22
C PRO A 42 15.82 10.67 -33.28
N ALA A 43 15.96 9.76 -34.27
CA ALA A 43 14.97 9.52 -35.32
C ALA A 43 14.58 8.03 -35.32
N LEU A 44 13.60 7.68 -34.48
CA LEU A 44 13.06 6.32 -34.35
C LEU A 44 12.08 5.99 -35.49
N SER A 45 11.12 6.88 -35.75
CA SER A 45 10.16 6.77 -36.86
C SER A 45 9.54 8.14 -37.17
N ASP A 46 9.01 8.28 -38.39
CA ASP A 46 8.27 9.47 -38.83
C ASP A 46 6.78 9.43 -38.44
N ARG A 47 6.32 8.31 -37.86
CA ARG A 47 4.95 8.10 -37.38
C ARG A 47 4.83 8.31 -35.87
N PRO A 48 3.64 8.66 -35.34
CA PRO A 48 3.43 8.86 -33.91
C PRO A 48 3.67 7.58 -33.12
N ILE A 49 4.54 7.67 -32.11
CA ILE A 49 4.90 6.54 -31.23
C ILE A 49 4.04 6.59 -29.99
N ARG A 50 3.23 5.56 -29.77
CA ARG A 50 2.36 5.44 -28.59
C ARG A 50 3.05 4.78 -27.40
N SER A 51 3.86 3.76 -27.64
CA SER A 51 4.54 3.00 -26.60
C SER A 51 6.02 2.86 -26.93
N LEU A 52 6.88 3.11 -25.94
CA LEU A 52 8.33 2.95 -26.05
C LEU A 52 8.82 2.04 -24.92
N LEU A 53 9.38 0.89 -25.30
CA LEU A 53 10.06 -0.05 -24.41
C LEU A 53 11.57 0.06 -24.62
N VAL A 54 12.32 0.32 -23.56
CA VAL A 54 13.79 0.25 -23.56
C VAL A 54 14.20 -0.87 -22.63
N GLN A 55 14.76 -1.95 -23.19
CA GLN A 55 15.08 -3.16 -22.45
C GLN A 55 16.55 -3.56 -22.59
N SER A 56 17.18 -3.96 -21.48
CA SER A 56 18.55 -4.53 -21.51
C SER A 56 19.58 -3.65 -22.24
N ALA A 57 19.45 -2.32 -22.12
CA ALA A 57 20.36 -1.36 -22.70
C ALA A 57 21.60 -1.13 -21.81
N GLY A 58 22.73 -0.81 -22.43
CA GLY A 58 23.99 -0.50 -21.73
C GLY A 58 24.13 0.94 -21.26
N MET A 59 23.10 1.77 -21.45
CA MET A 59 23.12 3.18 -21.09
C MET A 59 23.30 3.42 -19.59
N GLN A 60 24.13 4.41 -19.24
CA GLN A 60 24.37 4.80 -17.86
C GLN A 60 23.52 5.98 -17.41
N ILE A 61 23.18 6.87 -18.36
CA ILE A 61 22.42 8.09 -18.11
C ILE A 61 21.30 8.15 -19.13
N LEU A 62 20.06 8.33 -18.66
CA LEU A 62 18.92 8.62 -19.53
C LEU A 62 18.82 10.13 -19.69
N LYS A 63 19.06 10.60 -20.91
CA LYS A 63 19.06 12.04 -21.22
C LYS A 63 17.69 12.51 -21.66
N SER A 64 17.41 13.80 -21.44
CA SER A 64 16.18 14.44 -21.94
C SER A 64 16.12 14.45 -23.48
N SER A 65 17.29 14.44 -24.14
CA SER A 65 17.40 14.33 -25.61
C SER A 65 16.98 12.97 -26.16
N ASP A 66 17.08 11.90 -25.39
CA ASP A 66 16.78 10.52 -25.82
C ASP A 66 15.29 10.34 -26.11
N LEU A 67 14.42 11.15 -25.48
CA LEU A 67 12.96 11.05 -25.62
C LEU A 67 12.37 12.13 -26.56
N ASN A 68 13.20 12.95 -27.20
CA ASN A 68 12.74 14.03 -28.09
C ASN A 68 11.93 13.54 -29.28
N CYS A 69 12.19 12.32 -29.77
CA CYS A 69 11.49 11.74 -30.91
C CYS A 69 9.99 11.51 -30.66
N CYS A 70 9.59 11.28 -29.39
CA CYS A 70 8.25 10.82 -29.06
C CYS A 70 7.51 11.67 -28.01
N ARG A 71 8.06 12.81 -27.55
CA ARG A 71 7.46 13.64 -26.48
C ARG A 71 5.96 13.92 -26.63
N ARG A 72 5.49 14.17 -27.85
CA ARG A 72 4.12 14.63 -28.11
C ARG A 72 3.07 13.53 -28.08
N ASP A 73 3.43 12.32 -28.49
CA ASP A 73 2.47 11.24 -28.75
C ASP A 73 2.58 10.08 -27.75
N LEU A 74 3.69 10.02 -27.00
CA LEU A 74 3.98 8.90 -26.12
C LEU A 74 2.96 8.78 -24.99
N GLN A 75 2.31 7.63 -24.93
CA GLN A 75 1.33 7.28 -23.89
C GLN A 75 1.94 6.35 -22.85
N GLU A 76 2.90 5.51 -23.25
CA GLU A 76 3.50 4.50 -22.38
C GLU A 76 5.02 4.51 -22.52
N LEU A 77 5.73 4.73 -21.41
CA LEU A 77 7.18 4.62 -21.34
C LEU A 77 7.56 3.51 -20.38
N THR A 78 8.25 2.48 -20.90
CA THR A 78 8.74 1.36 -20.09
C THR A 78 10.26 1.25 -20.19
N LEU A 79 10.93 1.29 -19.05
CA LEU A 79 12.36 1.03 -18.91
C LEU A 79 12.55 -0.28 -18.15
N GLU A 80 13.21 -1.27 -18.74
CA GLU A 80 13.33 -2.61 -18.17
C GLU A 80 14.75 -3.16 -18.22
N ASP A 81 15.21 -3.79 -17.14
CA ASP A 81 16.51 -4.47 -17.07
C ASP A 81 17.73 -3.59 -17.39
N LEU A 82 17.64 -2.28 -17.11
CA LEU A 82 18.77 -1.35 -17.32
C LEU A 82 19.72 -1.39 -16.13
N LYS A 83 20.55 -2.44 -16.10
CA LYS A 83 21.50 -2.70 -15.00
C LYS A 83 22.55 -1.60 -14.81
N ASN A 84 22.87 -0.88 -15.89
CA ASN A 84 23.91 0.15 -15.88
C ASN A 84 23.37 1.56 -15.66
N LEU A 85 22.04 1.76 -15.68
CA LEU A 85 21.43 3.08 -15.53
C LEU A 85 21.60 3.55 -14.08
N THR A 86 22.44 4.57 -13.89
CA THR A 86 22.73 5.16 -12.57
C THR A 86 21.99 6.47 -12.35
N HIS A 87 21.80 7.24 -13.42
CA HIS A 87 21.21 8.58 -13.34
C HIS A 87 20.17 8.83 -14.43
N VAL A 88 19.15 9.61 -14.06
CA VAL A 88 18.13 10.13 -14.96
C VAL A 88 18.29 11.65 -14.98
N GLU A 89 18.42 12.23 -16.16
CA GLU A 89 18.55 13.68 -16.33
C GLU A 89 17.24 14.40 -15.97
N ASN A 90 17.34 15.68 -15.62
CA ASN A 90 16.18 16.50 -15.31
C ASN A 90 15.33 16.72 -16.59
N GLY A 91 14.01 16.86 -16.41
CA GLY A 91 13.12 17.18 -17.53
C GLY A 91 12.96 16.07 -18.59
N ILE A 92 13.24 14.80 -18.25
CA ILE A 92 12.96 13.67 -19.16
C ILE A 92 11.49 13.52 -19.54
N LEU A 93 10.58 13.97 -18.66
CA LEU A 93 9.12 13.90 -18.86
C LEU A 93 8.51 15.24 -19.29
N GLN A 94 9.34 16.25 -19.57
CA GLN A 94 8.87 17.58 -19.93
C GLN A 94 8.10 17.55 -21.28
N ASP A 95 6.95 18.20 -21.31
CA ASP A 95 6.02 18.30 -22.46
C ASP A 95 5.33 16.99 -22.87
N MET A 96 5.36 15.96 -22.02
CA MET A 96 4.70 14.67 -22.28
C MET A 96 3.20 14.67 -21.93
N SER A 97 2.41 15.49 -22.62
CA SER A 97 0.97 15.67 -22.33
C SER A 97 0.10 14.41 -22.50
N GLN A 98 0.58 13.43 -23.27
CA GLN A 98 -0.15 12.20 -23.60
C GLN A 98 0.21 11.02 -22.70
N LEU A 99 1.23 11.15 -21.85
CA LEU A 99 1.75 10.05 -21.06
C LEU A 99 0.70 9.57 -20.04
N ARG A 100 0.36 8.29 -20.12
CA ARG A 100 -0.61 7.60 -19.25
C ARG A 100 0.05 6.66 -18.27
N SER A 101 1.13 6.01 -18.70
CA SER A 101 1.83 5.00 -17.92
C SER A 101 3.34 5.24 -17.97
N LEU A 102 3.94 5.36 -16.79
CA LEU A 102 5.39 5.38 -16.62
C LEU A 102 5.80 4.14 -15.81
N ALA A 103 6.62 3.29 -16.41
CA ALA A 103 7.04 2.06 -15.80
C ALA A 103 8.56 1.87 -15.85
N MET A 104 9.15 1.56 -14.71
CA MET A 104 10.57 1.31 -14.50
C MET A 104 10.71 -0.03 -13.79
N TYR A 105 11.37 -0.99 -14.42
CA TYR A 105 11.49 -2.36 -13.93
C TYR A 105 12.96 -2.77 -13.86
N ARG A 106 13.36 -3.33 -12.71
CA ARG A 106 14.68 -3.95 -12.52
C ARG A 106 15.84 -2.99 -12.82
N LEU A 107 15.73 -1.74 -12.36
CA LEU A 107 16.78 -0.72 -12.46
C LEU A 107 17.69 -0.77 -11.22
N THR A 108 18.54 -1.78 -11.13
CA THR A 108 19.28 -2.10 -9.89
C THR A 108 20.30 -1.04 -9.46
N SER A 109 20.83 -0.27 -10.42
CA SER A 109 21.86 0.76 -10.16
C SER A 109 21.28 2.16 -9.98
N LEU A 110 19.98 2.35 -10.25
CA LEU A 110 19.30 3.62 -10.06
C LEU A 110 18.95 3.79 -8.58
N ASN A 111 19.73 4.61 -7.87
CA ASN A 111 19.58 4.82 -6.43
C ASN A 111 18.58 5.93 -6.09
N ASP A 112 18.48 6.97 -6.92
CA ASP A 112 17.67 8.16 -6.66
C ASP A 112 17.05 8.67 -7.96
N ILE A 113 15.86 9.25 -7.86
CA ILE A 113 15.18 9.95 -8.95
C ILE A 113 15.16 11.44 -8.59
N PRO A 114 15.63 12.34 -9.47
CA PRO A 114 15.57 13.77 -9.21
C PRO A 114 14.11 14.25 -9.09
N LYS A 115 13.85 15.22 -8.23
CA LYS A 115 12.51 15.79 -8.06
C LYS A 115 12.01 16.48 -9.34
N GLU A 116 12.93 17.04 -10.10
CA GLU A 116 12.70 17.73 -11.38
C GLU A 116 12.08 16.82 -12.45
N VAL A 117 12.14 15.49 -12.27
CA VAL A 117 11.45 14.53 -13.14
C VAL A 117 9.94 14.61 -12.94
N PHE A 118 9.48 14.82 -11.70
CA PHE A 118 8.06 14.90 -11.35
C PHE A 118 7.55 16.33 -11.18
N GLU A 119 8.43 17.35 -11.18
CA GLU A 119 8.05 18.77 -11.27
C GLU A 119 7.61 19.16 -12.70
N THR A 120 6.70 18.38 -13.30
CA THR A 120 6.17 18.60 -14.65
C THR A 120 4.67 18.30 -14.73
N HIS A 121 3.98 18.93 -15.69
CA HIS A 121 2.54 18.75 -15.86
C HIS A 121 2.24 17.56 -16.79
N LEU A 122 1.72 16.46 -16.23
CA LEU A 122 1.40 15.21 -16.93
C LEU A 122 -0.10 14.89 -16.80
N PRO A 123 -1.00 15.64 -17.46
CA PRO A 123 -2.45 15.63 -17.17
C PRO A 123 -3.16 14.29 -17.40
N ARG A 124 -2.51 13.34 -18.10
CA ARG A 124 -3.06 12.03 -18.44
C ARG A 124 -2.41 10.88 -17.67
N LEU A 125 -1.40 11.15 -16.83
CA LEU A 125 -0.64 10.12 -16.13
C LEU A 125 -1.50 9.46 -15.06
N ARG A 126 -1.77 8.16 -15.24
CA ARG A 126 -2.62 7.36 -14.34
C ARG A 126 -1.83 6.30 -13.58
N ILE A 127 -0.78 5.77 -14.19
CA ILE A 127 -0.06 4.60 -13.68
C ILE A 127 1.43 4.96 -13.53
N LEU A 128 1.94 4.85 -12.30
CA LEU A 128 3.35 4.97 -11.99
C LEU A 128 3.86 3.68 -11.35
N ARG A 129 4.83 3.02 -12.00
CA ARG A 129 5.39 1.75 -11.54
C ARG A 129 6.92 1.86 -11.50
N ILE A 130 7.51 1.70 -10.32
CA ILE A 130 8.96 1.62 -10.14
C ILE A 130 9.24 0.35 -9.33
N ILE A 131 9.59 -0.73 -10.02
CA ILE A 131 9.53 -2.08 -9.47
C ILE A 131 10.89 -2.75 -9.51
N HIS A 132 11.28 -3.43 -8.42
CA HIS A 132 12.57 -4.12 -8.26
C HIS A 132 13.79 -3.26 -8.61
N SER A 133 13.74 -1.96 -8.30
CA SER A 133 14.81 -1.01 -8.60
C SER A 133 15.66 -0.73 -7.36
N GLY A 134 16.84 -0.15 -7.57
CA GLY A 134 17.80 0.19 -6.50
C GLY A 134 17.41 1.40 -5.65
N ILE A 135 16.20 1.96 -5.85
CA ILE A 135 15.84 3.26 -5.31
C ILE A 135 15.80 3.29 -3.78
N ARG A 136 16.43 4.30 -3.20
CA ARG A 136 16.51 4.53 -1.75
C ARG A 136 15.47 5.52 -1.26
N ARG A 137 15.15 6.50 -2.10
CA ARG A 137 14.19 7.58 -1.86
C ARG A 137 13.41 7.85 -3.13
N ILE A 138 12.16 8.26 -2.98
CA ILE A 138 11.36 8.82 -4.06
C ILE A 138 11.15 10.30 -3.80
N PRO A 139 11.08 11.14 -4.85
CA PRO A 139 10.54 12.48 -4.72
C PRO A 139 9.11 12.43 -4.21
N PRO A 140 8.64 13.48 -3.51
CA PRO A 140 7.27 13.52 -3.05
C PRO A 140 6.35 13.61 -4.29
N LEU A 141 5.38 12.71 -4.38
CA LEU A 141 4.48 12.59 -5.53
C LEU A 141 3.38 13.66 -5.51
N ASN A 142 3.25 14.43 -4.42
CA ASN A 142 2.38 15.61 -4.34
C ASN A 142 2.71 16.67 -5.40
N LEU A 143 3.93 16.65 -5.96
CA LEU A 143 4.33 17.47 -7.11
C LEU A 143 3.50 17.14 -8.37
N LEU A 144 2.88 15.96 -8.40
CA LEU A 144 1.92 15.51 -9.41
C LEU A 144 0.46 15.76 -8.97
N GLY A 145 0.21 16.42 -7.83
CA GLY A 145 -1.07 16.47 -7.12
C GLY A 145 -2.26 17.05 -7.93
N ASP A 146 -2.02 17.85 -8.96
CA ASP A 146 -3.08 18.36 -9.84
C ASP A 146 -3.60 17.29 -10.84
N GLN A 147 -3.09 16.05 -10.78
CA GLN A 147 -3.27 15.03 -11.81
C GLN A 147 -4.01 13.78 -11.31
N ILE A 148 -4.66 13.07 -12.23
CA ILE A 148 -5.42 11.85 -11.94
C ILE A 148 -4.49 10.64 -11.93
N LEU A 149 -3.74 10.45 -10.85
CA LEU A 149 -2.95 9.25 -10.62
C LEU A 149 -3.79 8.17 -9.94
N GLU A 150 -4.05 7.05 -10.62
CA GLU A 150 -4.92 5.97 -10.17
C GLU A 150 -4.15 4.85 -9.45
N MET A 151 -2.92 4.56 -9.92
CA MET A 151 -2.13 3.43 -9.44
C MET A 151 -0.65 3.81 -9.26
N VAL A 152 -0.13 3.53 -8.06
CA VAL A 152 1.30 3.64 -7.74
C VAL A 152 1.81 2.29 -7.25
N SER A 153 2.90 1.79 -7.83
CA SER A 153 3.59 0.58 -7.37
C SER A 153 5.08 0.83 -7.24
N LEU A 154 5.59 0.69 -6.02
CA LEU A 154 7.01 0.74 -5.66
C LEU A 154 7.51 -0.63 -5.18
N LYS A 155 6.91 -1.70 -5.71
CA LYS A 155 7.15 -3.07 -5.24
C LYS A 155 8.59 -3.53 -5.47
N GLY A 156 9.20 -4.19 -4.49
CA GLY A 156 10.51 -4.81 -4.63
C GLY A 156 11.69 -3.86 -4.53
N ASN A 157 11.48 -2.61 -4.12
CA ASN A 157 12.55 -1.67 -3.83
C ASN A 157 13.06 -1.90 -2.39
N ALA A 158 13.95 -2.88 -2.23
CA ALA A 158 14.43 -3.33 -0.92
C ALA A 158 15.20 -2.25 -0.13
N ASN A 159 15.73 -1.21 -0.80
CA ASN A 159 16.46 -0.12 -0.15
C ASN A 159 15.58 1.09 0.19
N LEU A 160 14.31 1.10 -0.22
CA LEU A 160 13.39 2.21 0.02
C LEU A 160 12.94 2.21 1.47
N ARG A 161 13.50 3.13 2.28
CA ARG A 161 13.26 3.19 3.74
C ARG A 161 12.38 4.35 4.18
N PHE A 162 12.45 5.47 3.46
CA PHE A 162 11.81 6.71 3.83
C PHE A 162 10.91 7.20 2.70
N LEU A 163 9.66 7.46 3.05
CA LEU A 163 8.69 8.17 2.24
C LEU A 163 8.38 9.50 2.93
N HIS A 164 8.34 10.59 2.17
CA HIS A 164 8.00 11.89 2.73
C HIS A 164 6.59 11.86 3.36
N PRO A 165 6.33 12.51 4.51
CA PRO A 165 5.02 12.50 5.16
C PRO A 165 3.87 12.98 4.25
N ASP A 166 4.19 13.91 3.34
CA ASP A 166 3.24 14.49 2.38
C ASP A 166 3.40 13.88 0.98
N ALA A 167 4.03 12.71 0.83
CA ALA A 167 4.33 12.11 -0.47
C ALA A 167 3.08 11.88 -1.34
N PHE A 168 1.93 11.58 -0.73
CA PHE A 168 0.66 11.34 -1.43
C PHE A 168 -0.36 12.46 -1.25
N GLN A 169 0.03 13.58 -0.64
CA GLN A 169 -0.89 14.70 -0.40
C GLN A 169 -1.36 15.30 -1.72
N GLY A 170 -2.68 15.52 -1.85
CA GLY A 170 -3.30 16.06 -3.06
C GLY A 170 -3.61 15.01 -4.14
N ILE A 171 -3.19 13.76 -3.99
CA ILE A 171 -3.43 12.69 -4.97
C ILE A 171 -4.73 11.94 -4.66
N ASP A 172 -5.86 12.65 -4.64
CA ASP A 172 -7.16 12.11 -4.19
C ASP A 172 -7.75 11.05 -5.15
N SER A 173 -7.20 10.94 -6.36
CA SER A 173 -7.54 9.94 -7.36
C SER A 173 -6.90 8.57 -7.11
N LEU A 174 -5.96 8.44 -6.18
CA LEU A 174 -5.22 7.19 -5.98
C LEU A 174 -6.15 6.08 -5.49
N ARG A 175 -6.21 4.97 -6.24
CA ARG A 175 -7.05 3.81 -5.93
C ARG A 175 -6.23 2.60 -5.51
N ARG A 176 -5.03 2.43 -6.06
CA ARG A 176 -4.17 1.27 -5.78
C ARG A 176 -2.74 1.68 -5.43
N LEU A 177 -2.28 1.25 -4.26
CA LEU A 177 -0.93 1.48 -3.77
C LEU A 177 -0.26 0.16 -3.42
N ASP A 178 0.90 -0.10 -4.04
CA ASP A 178 1.71 -1.28 -3.76
C ASP A 178 3.12 -0.88 -3.32
N LEU A 179 3.42 -1.08 -2.04
CA LEU A 179 4.76 -0.90 -1.46
C LEU A 179 5.33 -2.23 -0.97
N SER A 180 4.87 -3.36 -1.52
CA SER A 180 5.32 -4.69 -1.09
C SER A 180 6.83 -4.87 -1.32
N ARG A 181 7.51 -5.64 -0.47
CA ARG A 181 8.97 -5.88 -0.54
C ARG A 181 9.79 -4.60 -0.54
N THR A 182 9.40 -3.67 0.33
CA THR A 182 10.15 -2.45 0.61
C THR A 182 10.58 -2.42 2.07
N ALA A 183 11.55 -1.57 2.38
CA ALA A 183 12.10 -1.41 3.72
C ALA A 183 11.49 -0.19 4.46
N ILE A 184 10.26 0.20 4.10
CA ILE A 184 9.61 1.37 4.69
C ILE A 184 9.34 1.15 6.17
N THR A 185 9.51 2.20 6.96
CA THR A 185 9.28 2.18 8.42
C THR A 185 7.95 2.81 8.82
N ARG A 186 7.41 3.69 7.99
CA ARG A 186 6.15 4.42 8.22
C ARG A 186 5.41 4.59 6.89
N LEU A 187 4.09 4.50 6.95
CA LEU A 187 3.19 4.75 5.82
C LEU A 187 2.57 6.15 5.94
N PRO A 188 2.83 7.10 5.01
CA PRO A 188 2.15 8.39 4.99
C PRO A 188 0.69 8.21 4.56
N THR A 189 -0.26 8.72 5.35
CA THR A 189 -1.70 8.55 5.12
C THR A 189 -2.40 9.73 4.46
N ARG A 190 -1.77 10.91 4.44
CA ARG A 190 -2.34 12.12 3.85
C ARG A 190 -2.56 11.93 2.34
N GLY A 191 -3.80 12.10 1.89
CA GLY A 191 -4.20 11.88 0.50
C GLY A 191 -4.55 10.44 0.12
N LEU A 192 -4.53 9.49 1.08
CA LEU A 192 -4.92 8.09 0.84
C LEU A 192 -6.39 7.78 1.19
N GLU A 193 -7.24 8.81 1.31
CA GLU A 193 -8.62 8.66 1.77
C GLU A 193 -9.47 7.79 0.83
N ASN A 194 -9.25 7.92 -0.47
CA ASN A 194 -9.99 7.20 -1.51
C ASN A 194 -9.27 5.94 -2.02
N LEU A 195 -8.26 5.47 -1.29
CA LEU A 195 -7.52 4.26 -1.66
C LEU A 195 -8.42 3.03 -1.51
N GLU A 196 -8.52 2.20 -2.54
CA GLU A 196 -9.34 0.97 -2.55
C GLU A 196 -8.51 -0.28 -2.24
N HIS A 197 -7.26 -0.32 -2.73
CA HIS A 197 -6.38 -1.46 -2.61
C HIS A 197 -5.00 -1.07 -2.09
N LEU A 198 -4.63 -1.62 -0.93
CA LEU A 198 -3.32 -1.42 -0.30
C LEU A 198 -2.54 -2.73 -0.24
N LEU A 199 -1.34 -2.77 -0.81
CA LEU A 199 -0.44 -3.92 -0.79
C LEU A 199 0.87 -3.56 -0.08
N LEU A 200 1.13 -4.24 1.03
CA LEU A 200 2.26 -4.08 1.95
C LEU A 200 2.81 -5.46 2.36
N GLN A 201 2.92 -6.38 1.40
CA GLN A 201 3.49 -7.71 1.67
C GLN A 201 5.02 -7.60 1.84
N ASP A 202 5.63 -8.42 2.69
CA ASP A 202 7.08 -8.45 2.92
C ASP A 202 7.69 -7.07 3.31
N THR A 203 7.00 -6.28 4.14
CA THR A 203 7.41 -4.97 4.66
C THR A 203 7.74 -5.04 6.16
N HIS A 204 8.69 -5.90 6.52
CA HIS A 204 8.99 -6.24 7.93
C HIS A 204 9.44 -5.06 8.81
N LEU A 205 9.89 -3.95 8.22
CA LEU A 205 10.29 -2.76 8.99
C LEU A 205 9.10 -1.85 9.33
N LEU A 206 7.94 -2.05 8.70
CA LEU A 206 6.72 -1.32 9.00
C LEU A 206 6.06 -1.98 10.21
N LYS A 207 6.55 -1.66 11.41
CA LYS A 207 6.01 -2.21 12.65
C LYS A 207 4.61 -1.65 12.97
N VAL A 208 4.40 -0.36 12.75
CA VAL A 208 3.16 0.32 13.14
C VAL A 208 2.32 0.64 11.92
N PHE A 209 1.09 0.12 11.90
CA PHE A 209 0.11 0.44 10.86
C PHE A 209 -0.72 1.68 11.25
N PRO A 210 -1.02 2.61 10.33
CA PRO A 210 -1.88 3.75 10.63
C PRO A 210 -3.31 3.34 10.95
N ALA A 211 -4.07 4.21 11.64
CA ALA A 211 -5.44 3.88 11.98
C ALA A 211 -6.35 3.78 10.72
N ALA A 212 -7.29 2.82 10.73
CA ALA A 212 -8.10 2.53 9.54
C ALA A 212 -9.00 3.68 9.08
N PHE A 213 -9.34 4.64 9.96
CA PHE A 213 -10.17 5.78 9.60
C PHE A 213 -9.51 6.75 8.60
N HIS A 214 -8.18 6.68 8.44
CA HIS A 214 -7.47 7.41 7.39
C HIS A 214 -7.78 6.87 5.98
N PHE A 215 -8.30 5.65 5.87
CA PHE A 215 -8.65 5.00 4.60
C PHE A 215 -10.17 4.86 4.48
N LYS A 216 -10.83 5.87 3.91
CA LYS A 216 -12.30 5.93 3.87
C LYS A 216 -12.92 4.97 2.85
N ALA A 217 -12.25 4.75 1.72
CA ALA A 217 -12.74 3.92 0.61
C ALA A 217 -12.06 2.54 0.47
N LEU A 218 -11.29 2.10 1.49
CA LEU A 218 -10.52 0.87 1.41
C LEU A 218 -11.40 -0.35 1.31
N GLN A 219 -11.14 -1.20 0.31
CA GLN A 219 -11.87 -2.43 0.06
C GLN A 219 -11.02 -3.65 0.40
N ALA A 220 -9.72 -3.62 0.06
CA ALA A 220 -8.81 -4.71 0.35
C ALA A 220 -7.43 -4.23 0.81
N ALA A 221 -6.88 -4.89 1.83
CA ALA A 221 -5.56 -4.65 2.37
C ALA A 221 -4.78 -5.96 2.47
N ASN A 222 -3.58 -6.00 1.90
CA ASN A 222 -2.70 -7.16 1.97
C ASN A 222 -1.42 -6.75 2.69
N LEU A 223 -1.33 -7.08 3.96
CA LEU A 223 -0.33 -6.62 4.91
C LEU A 223 0.71 -7.72 5.16
N THR A 224 1.82 -7.36 5.81
CA THR A 224 2.84 -8.34 6.21
C THR A 224 2.43 -9.10 7.46
N TYR A 225 1.73 -8.42 8.36
CA TYR A 225 1.48 -8.92 9.70
C TYR A 225 -0.02 -9.12 9.96
N PRO A 226 -0.44 -10.29 10.50
CA PRO A 226 -1.85 -10.56 10.78
C PRO A 226 -2.48 -9.59 11.80
N TYR A 227 -1.70 -9.14 12.80
CA TYR A 227 -2.18 -8.19 13.80
C TYR A 227 -2.48 -6.80 13.23
N HIS A 228 -1.82 -6.38 12.13
CA HIS A 228 -2.19 -5.13 11.46
C HIS A 228 -3.62 -5.20 10.93
N CYS A 229 -4.03 -6.35 10.39
CA CYS A 229 -5.41 -6.55 9.93
C CYS A 229 -6.38 -6.48 11.11
N CYS A 230 -6.06 -7.14 12.23
CA CYS A 230 -7.02 -7.22 13.31
C CYS A 230 -7.15 -5.94 14.14
N CYS A 231 -6.04 -5.27 14.46
CA CYS A 231 -6.05 -4.09 15.31
C CYS A 231 -6.52 -2.84 14.58
N ALA A 232 -6.21 -2.72 13.27
CA ALA A 232 -6.64 -1.57 12.50
C ALA A 232 -8.13 -1.63 12.15
N PHE A 233 -8.64 -2.81 11.76
CA PHE A 233 -9.99 -2.94 11.20
C PHE A 233 -11.02 -3.53 12.18
N SER A 234 -10.64 -4.47 13.06
CA SER A 234 -11.58 -5.11 13.99
C SER A 234 -11.68 -4.38 15.34
N HIS A 235 -10.57 -3.82 15.85
CA HIS A 235 -10.52 -3.14 17.16
C HIS A 235 -9.83 -1.76 17.12
N PRO A 236 -10.32 -0.79 16.31
CA PRO A 236 -9.68 0.52 16.15
C PRO A 236 -9.58 1.32 17.46
N ALA A 237 -10.52 1.14 18.38
CA ALA A 237 -10.55 1.83 19.68
C ALA A 237 -9.41 1.42 20.62
N ALA A 238 -8.95 0.16 20.54
CA ALA A 238 -7.85 -0.34 21.36
C ALA A 238 -6.48 0.07 20.77
N HIS A 239 -6.37 0.18 19.44
CA HIS A 239 -5.11 0.42 18.75
C HIS A 239 -4.49 1.79 19.08
N ARG A 240 -5.28 2.88 19.02
CA ARG A 240 -4.87 4.25 19.42
C ARG A 240 -6.02 4.99 20.10
N PRO A 241 -6.17 4.88 21.44
CA PRO A 241 -7.32 5.44 22.13
C PRO A 241 -7.39 6.97 22.03
N GLU A 242 -6.25 7.68 22.11
CA GLU A 242 -6.20 9.15 22.00
C GLU A 242 -6.58 9.63 20.58
N GLU A 243 -6.03 9.00 19.54
CA GLU A 243 -6.28 9.36 18.14
C GLU A 243 -7.75 9.06 17.77
N TYR A 244 -8.27 7.92 18.25
CA TYR A 244 -9.66 7.53 18.06
C TYR A 244 -10.63 8.47 18.80
N ALA A 245 -10.32 8.87 20.03
CA ALA A 245 -11.12 9.84 20.79
C ALA A 245 -11.18 11.20 20.08
N SER A 246 -10.05 11.70 19.57
CA SER A 246 -10.01 12.94 18.79
C SER A 246 -10.82 12.84 17.50
N TYR A 247 -10.77 11.69 16.81
CA TYR A 247 -11.58 11.44 15.62
C TYR A 247 -13.08 11.41 15.94
N GLN A 248 -13.48 10.75 17.03
CA GLN A 248 -14.87 10.74 17.48
C GLN A 248 -15.38 12.13 17.85
N GLU A 249 -14.55 12.95 18.49
CA GLU A 249 -14.94 14.32 18.84
C GLU A 249 -15.15 15.17 17.59
N LYS A 250 -14.25 15.08 16.60
CA LYS A 250 -14.44 15.75 15.30
C LYS A 250 -15.72 15.31 14.60
N LEU A 251 -16.05 14.02 14.64
CA LEU A 251 -17.30 13.51 14.09
C LEU A 251 -18.52 14.13 14.81
N ARG A 252 -18.47 14.25 16.14
CA ARG A 252 -19.53 14.89 16.92
C ARG A 252 -19.66 16.37 16.60
N GLU A 253 -18.54 17.10 16.48
CA GLU A 253 -18.53 18.50 16.08
C GLU A 253 -19.15 18.72 14.69
N VAL A 254 -18.82 17.86 13.73
CA VAL A 254 -19.42 17.88 12.39
C VAL A 254 -20.92 17.62 12.49
N GLN A 255 -21.32 16.57 13.20
CA GLN A 255 -22.73 16.22 13.38
C GLN A 255 -23.54 17.34 14.04
N ALA A 256 -22.97 18.01 15.06
CA ALA A 256 -23.59 19.15 15.72
C ALA A 256 -23.77 20.33 14.75
N ARG A 257 -22.74 20.65 13.95
CA ARG A 257 -22.81 21.70 12.93
C ARG A 257 -23.89 21.43 11.87
N CYS A 258 -24.11 20.15 11.54
CA CYS A 258 -25.15 19.73 10.63
C CYS A 258 -26.56 19.83 11.21
N SER A 259 -26.71 19.69 12.53
CA SER A 259 -27.99 19.90 13.21
C SER A 259 -28.35 21.39 13.36
N GLU A 260 -27.36 22.29 13.30
CA GLU A 260 -27.56 23.74 13.32
C GLU A 260 -27.85 24.33 11.93
N LEU A 261 -27.51 23.61 10.85
CA LEU A 261 -27.88 23.97 9.48
C LEU A 261 -29.39 23.83 9.29
N ASN A 262 -30.10 24.93 9.52
CA ASN A 262 -31.54 25.03 9.27
C ASN A 262 -31.81 24.63 7.80
N THR A 263 -32.71 23.68 7.58
CA THR A 263 -33.11 23.08 6.28
C THR A 263 -33.63 24.10 5.24
N SER A 264 -33.60 25.38 5.57
CA SER A 264 -34.07 26.53 4.80
C SER A 264 -32.99 27.23 3.97
N GLN A 265 -31.71 26.85 4.06
CA GLN A 265 -30.60 27.55 3.36
C GLN A 265 -29.81 26.73 2.33
N VAL A 266 -30.12 25.44 2.11
CA VAL A 266 -29.53 24.68 1.00
C VAL A 266 -30.30 24.99 -0.29
N MET A 267 -29.98 26.12 -0.92
CA MET A 267 -30.25 26.29 -2.35
C MET A 267 -29.31 25.33 -3.10
N LEU A 268 -29.82 24.18 -3.53
CA LEU A 268 -29.22 23.45 -4.64
C LEU A 268 -29.08 24.44 -5.81
N PRO A 269 -27.93 24.51 -6.51
CA PRO A 269 -27.76 25.43 -7.63
C PRO A 269 -28.77 25.07 -8.70
N GLY A 270 -29.87 25.82 -8.75
CA GLY A 270 -30.90 25.68 -9.77
C GLY A 270 -30.25 25.78 -11.13
N HIS A 271 -30.33 24.71 -11.91
CA HIS A 271 -29.98 24.75 -13.32
C HIS A 271 -30.76 25.87 -14.00
N ARG A 272 -30.07 26.98 -14.33
CA ARG A 272 -30.56 27.95 -15.30
C ARG A 272 -30.76 27.20 -16.62
N ARG A 273 -32.02 26.99 -17.00
CA ARG A 273 -32.41 26.47 -18.32
C ARG A 273 -31.70 27.27 -19.43
N PRO A 274 -30.94 26.65 -20.33
CA PRO A 274 -30.60 27.27 -21.60
C PRO A 274 -31.88 27.39 -22.44
N ARG A 275 -32.09 28.53 -23.10
CA ARG A 275 -33.13 28.71 -24.12
C ARG A 275 -32.69 28.06 -25.43
N GLY A 276 -33.53 27.19 -25.98
CA GLY A 276 -33.41 26.58 -27.32
C GLY A 276 -32.34 25.47 -27.36
N THR A 277 -32.51 24.32 -27.99
CA THR A 277 -33.37 23.92 -29.10
C THR A 277 -33.64 22.41 -29.05
N GLY A 278 -34.89 22.02 -29.30
CA GLY A 278 -35.35 20.79 -29.97
C GLY A 278 -34.76 19.44 -29.59
N TRP A 279 -35.34 18.79 -28.60
CA TRP A 279 -35.48 17.32 -28.49
C TRP A 279 -36.74 17.01 -27.66
N GLU A 280 -37.89 17.46 -28.16
CA GLU A 280 -39.19 16.96 -27.70
C GLU A 280 -39.46 15.63 -28.43
N ASP A 281 -40.02 14.66 -27.72
CA ASP A 281 -40.64 13.41 -28.23
C ASP A 281 -39.99 12.05 -27.91
N LEU A 282 -39.10 11.94 -26.91
CA LEU A 282 -38.76 10.62 -26.36
C LEU A 282 -38.56 10.69 -24.84
N LEU A 283 -39.66 10.58 -24.09
CA LEU A 283 -39.86 9.61 -23.00
C LEU A 283 -41.20 9.87 -22.27
N LEU A 284 -42.17 9.05 -22.66
CA LEU A 284 -43.24 8.44 -21.86
C LEU A 284 -43.42 8.94 -20.41
N GLN A 285 -44.51 9.67 -20.21
CA GLN A 285 -45.68 9.27 -19.42
C GLN A 285 -45.49 8.91 -17.93
N ASP A 286 -46.12 9.74 -17.10
CA ASP A 286 -46.56 9.53 -15.71
C ASP A 286 -45.47 9.27 -14.64
N ALA A 287 -45.09 10.33 -13.93
CA ALA A 287 -45.36 10.41 -12.49
C ALA A 287 -45.12 11.84 -11.99
N ASP A 288 -46.10 12.33 -11.26
CA ASP A 288 -46.06 13.47 -10.35
C ASP A 288 -44.71 13.49 -9.58
N GLU A 289 -43.76 14.37 -9.94
CA GLU A 289 -42.58 14.62 -9.09
C GLU A 289 -43.00 15.48 -7.89
N THR A 290 -43.86 14.91 -7.05
CA THR A 290 -44.09 15.37 -5.70
C THR A 290 -42.87 14.95 -4.88
N PHE A 291 -42.06 15.93 -4.47
CA PHE A 291 -41.06 15.70 -3.44
C PHE A 291 -41.81 15.28 -2.17
N HIS A 292 -41.74 14.00 -1.80
CA HIS A 292 -42.33 13.52 -0.56
C HIS A 292 -41.79 14.35 0.61
N GLN A 293 -42.71 14.97 1.36
CA GLN A 293 -42.43 15.73 2.59
C GLN A 293 -42.23 14.81 3.81
N ASP A 294 -42.25 13.50 3.59
CA ASP A 294 -42.10 12.49 4.63
C ASP A 294 -40.63 12.16 4.86
N ASN A 295 -40.25 12.06 6.15
CA ASN A 295 -38.92 11.60 6.53
C ASN A 295 -38.68 10.19 5.98
N VAL A 296 -37.63 10.02 5.16
CA VAL A 296 -37.21 8.69 4.69
C VAL A 296 -36.67 7.90 5.86
N THR A 297 -37.35 6.82 6.24
CA THR A 297 -36.85 5.83 7.19
C THR A 297 -35.74 5.02 6.53
N LEU A 298 -34.49 5.32 6.90
CA LEU A 298 -33.34 4.54 6.44
C LEU A 298 -33.39 3.14 7.05
N LEU A 299 -33.30 2.12 6.21
CA LEU A 299 -33.10 0.73 6.65
C LEU A 299 -31.72 0.64 7.35
N PRO A 300 -31.66 0.26 8.63
CA PRO A 300 -30.39 0.09 9.34
C PRO A 300 -29.48 -0.89 8.57
N GLY A 301 -28.27 -0.46 8.25
CA GLY A 301 -27.28 -1.31 7.55
C GLY A 301 -27.32 -1.26 6.01
N VAL A 302 -28.18 -0.44 5.39
CA VAL A 302 -28.18 -0.23 3.92
C VAL A 302 -27.69 1.16 3.54
N LEU A 303 -27.95 2.17 4.37
CA LEU A 303 -27.56 3.56 4.13
C LEU A 303 -27.33 4.26 5.49
N GLU A 304 -26.21 4.95 5.64
CA GLU A 304 -25.91 5.85 6.75
C GLU A 304 -26.00 7.29 6.26
N ALA A 305 -26.76 8.12 6.97
CA ALA A 305 -26.82 9.56 6.70
C ALA A 305 -25.95 10.30 7.71
N VAL A 306 -24.94 11.00 7.21
CA VAL A 306 -24.15 11.96 8.00
C VAL A 306 -24.30 13.30 7.31
N CYS A 307 -24.90 14.29 7.98
CA CYS A 307 -25.03 15.65 7.44
C CYS A 307 -25.80 15.80 6.12
N GLY A 308 -26.76 14.92 5.81
CA GLY A 308 -27.50 14.96 4.53
C GLY A 308 -26.80 14.22 3.39
N ASP A 309 -25.56 13.77 3.57
CA ASP A 309 -24.92 12.84 2.64
C ASP A 309 -25.34 11.41 2.98
N LEU A 310 -26.00 10.77 2.01
CA LEU A 310 -26.35 9.36 2.06
C LEU A 310 -25.14 8.53 1.62
N ALA A 311 -24.48 7.87 2.57
CA ALA A 311 -23.40 6.94 2.30
C ALA A 311 -23.92 5.50 2.45
N ARG A 312 -23.43 4.56 1.62
CA ARG A 312 -23.62 3.14 1.95
C ARG A 312 -22.68 2.78 3.11
N PRO A 313 -23.14 2.02 4.12
CA PRO A 313 -22.27 1.52 5.16
C PRO A 313 -21.15 0.72 4.52
N ARG A 314 -19.93 0.99 4.97
CA ARG A 314 -18.73 0.45 4.35
C ARG A 314 -18.77 -1.08 4.47
N PRO A 315 -18.60 -1.83 3.37
CA PRO A 315 -18.38 -3.25 3.49
C PRO A 315 -17.11 -3.49 4.33
N PRO A 316 -17.05 -4.58 5.12
CA PRO A 316 -15.86 -4.90 5.89
C PRO A 316 -14.65 -5.03 4.96
N VAL A 317 -13.55 -4.39 5.33
CA VAL A 317 -12.30 -4.42 4.55
C VAL A 317 -11.79 -5.86 4.50
N SER A 318 -11.58 -6.38 3.29
CA SER A 318 -10.96 -7.69 3.09
C SER A 318 -9.46 -7.58 3.40
N CYS A 319 -9.05 -8.04 4.57
CA CYS A 319 -7.65 -7.95 5.02
C CYS A 319 -6.95 -9.31 5.04
N SER A 320 -5.75 -9.38 4.49
CA SER A 320 -4.87 -10.56 4.54
C SER A 320 -3.48 -10.19 5.07
N PRO A 321 -2.78 -11.06 5.81
CA PRO A 321 -3.20 -12.39 6.25
C PRO A 321 -4.24 -12.33 7.39
N ALA A 322 -5.14 -13.32 7.42
CA ALA A 322 -6.09 -13.47 8.52
C ALA A 322 -5.34 -13.86 9.82
N PRO A 323 -5.81 -13.40 10.99
CA PRO A 323 -5.26 -13.81 12.28
C PRO A 323 -5.38 -15.32 12.45
N ASP A 324 -4.34 -15.94 13.03
CA ASP A 324 -4.28 -17.36 13.33
C ASP A 324 -4.14 -17.60 14.84
N ALA A 325 -4.14 -18.87 15.26
CA ALA A 325 -4.06 -19.24 16.67
C ALA A 325 -2.75 -18.76 17.36
N PHE A 326 -1.69 -18.50 16.58
CA PHE A 326 -0.41 -18.01 17.08
C PHE A 326 -0.25 -16.49 16.97
N SER A 327 -1.13 -15.83 16.22
CA SER A 327 -1.22 -14.37 16.07
C SER A 327 -2.65 -13.90 16.37
N PRO A 328 -3.14 -14.12 17.61
CA PRO A 328 -4.48 -13.70 17.98
C PRO A 328 -4.61 -12.18 17.95
N CYS A 329 -5.83 -11.72 17.69
CA CYS A 329 -6.24 -10.33 17.78
C CYS A 329 -6.33 -9.81 19.22
N GLU A 330 -6.57 -10.74 20.14
CA GLU A 330 -6.81 -10.52 21.55
C GLU A 330 -5.49 -10.73 22.33
N ASP A 331 -5.58 -10.77 23.65
CA ASP A 331 -4.44 -11.10 24.50
C ASP A 331 -3.92 -12.52 24.25
N LEU A 332 -2.64 -12.74 24.56
CA LEU A 332 -1.95 -14.03 24.44
C LEU A 332 -2.74 -15.19 25.10
N MET A 333 -3.37 -14.93 26.24
CA MET A 333 -4.32 -15.83 26.89
C MET A 333 -5.70 -15.17 27.02
N GLY A 334 -6.51 -15.22 25.95
CA GLY A 334 -7.85 -14.61 25.93
C GLY A 334 -8.83 -15.12 27.00
N ASN A 335 -8.60 -16.31 27.57
CA ASN A 335 -9.45 -16.89 28.61
C ASN A 335 -8.89 -16.69 30.03
N TRP A 336 -9.70 -16.12 30.93
CA TRP A 336 -9.34 -15.96 32.34
C TRP A 336 -8.99 -17.28 33.03
N LEU A 337 -9.70 -18.37 32.71
CA LEU A 337 -9.42 -19.69 33.26
C LEU A 337 -8.04 -20.23 32.82
N LEU A 338 -7.65 -19.95 31.58
CA LEU A 338 -6.34 -20.35 31.05
C LEU A 338 -5.23 -19.61 31.79
N ARG A 339 -5.40 -18.29 32.04
CA ARG A 339 -4.46 -17.49 32.84
C ARG A 339 -4.24 -18.09 34.22
N LEU A 340 -5.34 -18.38 34.94
CA LEU A 340 -5.26 -18.99 36.27
C LEU A 340 -4.54 -20.36 36.23
N ALA A 341 -4.87 -21.18 35.23
CA ALA A 341 -4.28 -22.51 35.08
C ALA A 341 -2.76 -22.44 34.79
N VAL A 342 -2.31 -21.54 33.92
CA VAL A 342 -0.87 -21.40 33.60
C VAL A 342 -0.09 -20.89 34.80
N TRP A 343 -0.63 -19.95 35.57
CA TRP A 343 -0.02 -19.53 36.83
C TRP A 343 0.11 -20.70 37.82
N LEU A 344 -0.93 -21.51 37.98
CA LEU A 344 -0.90 -22.67 38.88
C LEU A 344 0.12 -23.71 38.43
N VAL A 345 0.10 -24.09 37.15
CA VAL A 345 1.00 -25.10 36.57
C VAL A 345 2.46 -24.64 36.60
N SER A 346 2.75 -23.39 36.24
CA SER A 346 4.11 -22.85 36.25
C SER A 346 4.71 -22.82 37.66
N VAL A 347 3.97 -22.33 38.65
CA VAL A 347 4.41 -22.31 40.05
C VAL A 347 4.58 -23.73 40.60
N ALA A 348 3.64 -24.63 40.32
CA ALA A 348 3.73 -26.03 40.74
C ALA A 348 4.93 -26.74 40.11
N ALA A 349 5.21 -26.51 38.83
CA ALA A 349 6.36 -27.08 38.13
C ALA A 349 7.69 -26.57 38.69
N LEU A 350 7.78 -25.26 38.99
CA LEU A 350 9.00 -24.67 39.57
C LEU A 350 9.26 -25.17 41.00
N LEU A 351 8.24 -25.15 41.86
CA LEU A 351 8.39 -25.58 43.27
C LEU A 351 8.57 -27.09 43.39
N GLY A 352 7.76 -27.88 42.68
CA GLY A 352 7.79 -29.34 42.72
C GLY A 352 9.11 -29.89 42.20
N ASN A 353 9.51 -29.50 41.00
CA ASN A 353 10.76 -29.99 40.41
C ASN A 353 12.00 -29.38 41.05
N GLY A 354 11.92 -28.13 41.54
CA GLY A 354 12.97 -27.53 42.36
C GLY A 354 13.24 -28.31 43.64
N ALA A 355 12.18 -28.72 44.36
CA ALA A 355 12.32 -29.55 45.55
C ALA A 355 12.91 -30.94 45.23
N VAL A 356 12.48 -31.56 44.13
CA VAL A 356 13.04 -32.84 43.65
C VAL A 356 14.53 -32.71 43.36
N LEU A 357 14.96 -31.67 42.65
CA LEU A 357 16.37 -31.41 42.37
C LEU A 357 17.19 -31.20 43.65
N VAL A 358 16.68 -30.42 44.61
CA VAL A 358 17.36 -30.19 45.90
C VAL A 358 17.56 -31.50 46.66
N VAL A 359 16.55 -32.38 46.68
CA VAL A 359 16.64 -33.68 47.37
C VAL A 359 17.59 -34.64 46.66
N LEU A 360 17.58 -34.66 45.32
CA LEU A 360 18.39 -35.59 44.53
C LEU A 360 19.86 -35.16 44.41
N LEU A 361 20.15 -33.86 44.40
CA LEU A 361 21.51 -33.29 44.38
C LEU A 361 22.13 -33.14 45.77
N SER A 362 21.40 -33.51 46.83
CA SER A 362 21.90 -33.43 48.19
C SER A 362 23.18 -34.26 48.37
N PRO A 363 24.28 -33.67 48.89
CA PRO A 363 25.60 -34.30 48.95
C PRO A 363 25.68 -35.53 49.84
N ARG A 364 24.62 -35.83 50.60
CA ARG A 364 24.53 -37.01 51.46
C ARG A 364 24.23 -38.31 50.71
N ARG A 365 24.04 -38.29 49.38
CA ARG A 365 23.58 -39.45 48.59
C ARG A 365 24.44 -39.67 47.33
N ARG A 366 24.86 -40.91 47.07
CA ARG A 366 25.56 -41.28 45.81
C ARG A 366 24.61 -41.27 44.62
N LEU A 367 25.05 -40.67 43.52
CA LEU A 367 24.32 -40.62 42.25
C LEU A 367 24.37 -41.98 41.56
N SER A 368 23.21 -42.64 41.46
CA SER A 368 23.02 -43.84 40.64
C SER A 368 22.40 -43.45 39.29
N VAL A 369 22.53 -44.31 38.28
CA VAL A 369 21.99 -44.06 36.92
C VAL A 369 20.50 -43.65 36.93
N PRO A 370 19.60 -44.28 37.73
CA PRO A 370 18.21 -43.84 37.81
C PRO A 370 18.03 -42.44 38.41
N ARG A 371 18.87 -42.06 39.39
CA ARG A 371 18.81 -40.72 40.00
C ARG A 371 19.32 -39.65 39.06
N PHE A 372 20.34 -39.97 38.27
CA PHE A 372 20.82 -39.11 37.20
C PHE A 372 19.71 -38.81 36.17
N LEU A 373 18.97 -39.84 35.73
CA LEU A 373 17.82 -39.66 34.82
C LEU A 373 16.70 -38.81 35.46
N MET A 374 16.37 -39.06 36.73
CA MET A 374 15.37 -38.26 37.46
C MET A 374 15.78 -36.80 37.63
N CYS A 375 17.08 -36.50 37.81
CA CYS A 375 17.58 -35.13 37.82
C CYS A 375 17.41 -34.44 36.46
N HIS A 376 17.70 -35.15 35.35
CA HIS A 376 17.51 -34.59 34.02
C HIS A 376 16.04 -34.28 33.71
N LEU A 377 15.13 -35.18 34.09
CA LEU A 377 13.69 -34.95 33.94
C LEU A 377 13.23 -33.74 34.77
N ALA A 378 13.60 -33.68 36.05
CA ALA A 378 13.24 -32.55 36.92
C ALA A 378 13.85 -31.23 36.43
N ALA A 379 15.06 -31.23 35.87
CA ALA A 379 15.66 -30.04 35.27
C ALA A 379 14.93 -29.58 34.00
N ALA A 380 14.50 -30.52 33.14
CA ALA A 380 13.71 -30.20 31.95
C ALA A 380 12.33 -29.63 32.33
N ASP A 381 11.67 -30.21 33.32
CA ASP A 381 10.36 -29.73 33.79
C ASP A 381 10.47 -28.37 34.50
N LEU A 382 11.59 -28.09 35.18
CA LEU A 382 11.89 -26.78 35.75
C LEU A 382 12.12 -25.72 34.65
N ALA A 383 12.81 -26.08 33.56
CA ALA A 383 12.99 -25.20 32.41
C ALA A 383 11.65 -24.91 31.72
N MET A 384 10.79 -25.92 31.56
CA MET A 384 9.42 -25.73 31.03
C MET A 384 8.58 -24.86 31.98
N GLY A 385 8.69 -25.04 33.29
CA GLY A 385 8.03 -24.19 34.29
C GLY A 385 8.47 -22.73 34.21
N ALA A 386 9.77 -22.47 34.06
CA ALA A 386 10.32 -21.13 33.88
C ALA A 386 9.84 -20.48 32.57
N TYR A 387 9.76 -21.25 31.49
CA TYR A 387 9.20 -20.80 30.22
C TYR A 387 7.71 -20.40 30.36
N LEU A 388 6.89 -21.23 31.00
CA LEU A 388 5.48 -20.91 31.24
C LEU A 388 5.30 -19.70 32.15
N LEU A 389 6.16 -19.53 33.16
CA LEU A 389 6.15 -18.35 34.02
C LEU A 389 6.47 -17.07 33.21
N MET A 390 7.46 -17.12 32.32
CA MET A 390 7.78 -15.99 31.43
C MET A 390 6.58 -15.62 30.55
N LEU A 391 5.89 -16.60 29.97
CA LEU A 391 4.67 -16.36 29.19
C LEU A 391 3.55 -15.73 30.05
N ALA A 392 3.35 -16.21 31.28
CA ALA A 392 2.33 -15.69 32.18
C ALA A 392 2.61 -14.25 32.62
N VAL A 393 3.88 -13.91 32.87
CA VAL A 393 4.31 -12.54 33.16
C VAL A 393 4.10 -11.64 31.95
N MET A 394 4.48 -12.10 30.76
CA MET A 394 4.30 -11.32 29.53
C MET A 394 2.82 -11.06 29.22
N ASP A 395 1.96 -12.07 29.36
CA ASP A 395 0.51 -11.91 29.24
C ASP A 395 -0.01 -10.88 30.26
N ALA A 396 0.40 -10.96 31.53
CA ALA A 396 -0.03 -10.03 32.58
C ALA A 396 0.40 -8.57 32.32
N VAL A 397 1.60 -8.34 31.77
CA VAL A 397 2.10 -7.00 31.42
C VAL A 397 1.37 -6.42 30.21
N SER A 398 0.98 -7.29 29.27
CA SER A 398 0.46 -6.88 27.97
C SER A 398 -1.07 -6.96 27.84
N VAL A 399 -1.78 -7.28 28.94
CA VAL A 399 -3.26 -7.36 28.96
C VAL A 399 -3.89 -6.11 28.35
N GLY A 400 -4.81 -6.32 27.39
CA GLY A 400 -5.54 -5.27 26.68
C GLY A 400 -4.71 -4.50 25.64
N SER A 401 -3.41 -4.79 25.51
CA SER A 401 -2.50 -4.10 24.60
C SER A 401 -1.45 -5.02 23.95
N TYR A 402 -1.65 -6.34 24.00
CA TYR A 402 -0.69 -7.35 23.53
C TYR A 402 -0.22 -7.11 22.10
N PHE A 403 -1.13 -6.69 21.23
CA PHE A 403 -0.82 -6.38 19.84
C PHE A 403 0.25 -5.31 19.65
N ASN A 404 0.42 -4.37 20.58
CA ASN A 404 1.48 -3.35 20.52
C ASN A 404 2.87 -3.96 20.76
N TYR A 405 2.93 -5.05 21.51
CA TYR A 405 4.17 -5.74 21.89
C TYR A 405 4.44 -7.00 21.08
N ALA A 406 3.44 -7.50 20.33
CA ALA A 406 3.52 -8.78 19.61
C ALA A 406 4.69 -8.85 18.63
N ILE A 407 5.02 -7.73 17.96
CA ILE A 407 6.10 -7.64 16.97
C ILE A 407 7.46 -7.81 17.63
N ASP A 408 7.68 -7.07 18.71
CA ASP A 408 8.96 -7.04 19.40
C ASP A 408 9.17 -8.40 20.09
N TRP A 409 8.10 -8.96 20.67
CA TRP A 409 8.13 -10.30 21.27
C TRP A 409 8.43 -11.43 20.26
N GLN A 410 7.82 -11.40 19.06
CA GLN A 410 8.10 -12.40 18.01
C GLN A 410 9.53 -12.31 17.46
N ASN A 411 10.12 -11.11 17.46
CA ASN A 411 11.47 -10.88 16.95
C ASN A 411 12.55 -10.94 18.05
N GLY A 412 12.15 -11.06 19.32
CA GLY A 412 13.05 -11.08 20.47
C GLY A 412 13.76 -9.75 20.72
N GLU A 413 13.11 -8.62 20.42
CA GLU A 413 13.65 -7.25 20.57
C GLU A 413 13.30 -6.59 21.90
#